data_AF-A0A3P4AT15-F1
#
_entry.id   AF-A0A3P4AT15-F1
#
_cell.length_a   1.000
_cell.length_b   1.000
_cell.length_c   1.000
_cell.angle_alpha   90.00
_cell.angle_beta   90.00
_cell.angle_gamma   90.00
#
_symmetry.space_group_name_H-M   'P 1'
#
loop_
_entity.id
_entity.type
_entity.pdbx_description
1 polymer ?
#
loop_
_entity_poly.entity_id
_entity_poly.type
_entity_poly.pdbx_seq_one_letter_code
_entity_poly.pdbx_strand_id
1 'polypeptide(L)'
;MHGGRRNGYYPRKLETTFGQVDLKVPRDRESRYYPAFLKPYARRLVDVGEVAVALYAAGVSQRKAAEILSLLLGHRYSHETLSALTDQVLEAAGAFRTRLLPEEMAFVYLDGLSLKVFREGEGIVRESVYVALGIAPDGERRVLGFWLLPTESALGWEGVLGELWQRGLRRVLLFITDGLPGLPEAIRRVYPQAEWQRCVVHGVRWSLSQVRARDRGLLAEDLRRVYGAESREEALGALEEVKAAWGSRYPGVVGLWVQDSGPSCGSTGTPRCFGRTCGAPT
;
A
#
# COMPACT_ATOMS: atom_id res chain seq x y z
N MET A 1 -16.48 43.93 19.19
CA MET A 1 -15.90 45.28 19.09
C MET A 1 -14.45 45.21 19.55
N HIS A 2 -13.47 45.31 18.65
CA HIS A 2 -12.06 45.38 19.05
C HIS A 2 -11.75 46.83 19.47
N GLY A 3 -11.60 47.08 20.77
CA GLY A 3 -11.46 48.42 21.38
C GLY A 3 -10.10 49.10 21.21
N GLY A 4 -9.45 48.95 20.06
CA GLY A 4 -8.14 49.56 19.78
C GLY A 4 -8.26 50.87 18.98
N ARG A 5 -7.43 51.87 19.30
CA ARG A 5 -7.27 53.08 18.44
C ARG A 5 -6.51 52.71 17.17
N ARG A 6 -6.95 53.22 16.01
CA ARG A 6 -6.30 53.02 14.69
C ARG A 6 -4.86 53.53 14.72
N ASN A 7 -3.92 52.78 14.13
CA ASN A 7 -2.49 53.11 14.10
C ASN A 7 -1.87 52.94 12.69
N GLY A 8 -2.58 53.45 11.68
CA GLY A 8 -2.16 53.42 10.28
C GLY A 8 -2.24 52.03 9.65
N TYR A 9 -1.36 51.80 8.67
CA TYR A 9 -1.32 50.60 7.84
C TYR A 9 0.10 50.05 7.76
N TYR A 10 0.23 48.74 7.52
CA TYR A 10 1.49 48.13 7.08
C TYR A 10 1.34 47.59 5.65
N PRO A 11 2.40 47.64 4.83
CA PRO A 11 2.38 47.05 3.50
C PRO A 11 2.46 45.52 3.60
N ARG A 12 1.68 44.82 2.78
CA ARG A 12 1.73 43.37 2.65
C ARG A 12 1.53 42.98 1.19
N LYS A 13 2.42 42.16 0.66
CA LYS A 13 2.24 41.51 -0.63
C LYS A 13 1.41 40.24 -0.45
N LEU A 14 0.32 40.12 -1.21
CA LEU A 14 -0.55 38.95 -1.21
C LEU A 14 -0.59 38.35 -2.62
N GLU A 15 -0.21 37.08 -2.73
CA GLU A 15 -0.32 36.34 -3.99
C GLU A 15 -1.75 35.80 -4.14
N THR A 16 -2.38 36.10 -5.27
CA THR A 16 -3.76 35.69 -5.60
C THR A 16 -3.76 34.87 -6.89
N THR A 17 -4.90 34.26 -7.24
CA THR A 17 -5.05 33.55 -8.53
C THR A 17 -4.81 34.44 -9.76
N PHE A 18 -4.89 35.77 -9.61
CA PHE A 18 -4.74 36.74 -10.69
C PHE A 18 -3.42 37.52 -10.65
N GLY A 19 -2.50 37.14 -9.75
CA GLY A 19 -1.21 37.82 -9.58
C GLY A 19 -1.00 38.38 -8.18
N GLN A 20 0.15 39.04 -7.99
CA GLN A 20 0.53 39.66 -6.72
C GLN A 20 -0.21 40.99 -6.55
N VAL A 21 -0.82 41.19 -5.39
CA VAL A 21 -1.50 42.42 -5.01
C VAL A 21 -0.77 43.04 -3.82
N ASP A 22 -0.44 44.32 -3.94
CA ASP A 22 0.09 45.12 -2.84
C ASP A 22 -1.06 45.65 -1.97
N LEU A 23 -1.11 45.19 -0.73
CA LEU A 23 -2.13 45.57 0.25
C LEU A 23 -1.57 46.55 1.27
N LYS A 24 -2.42 47.51 1.66
CA LYS A 24 -2.22 48.31 2.88
C LYS A 24 -3.15 47.77 3.96
N VAL A 25 -2.59 46.98 4.87
CA VAL A 25 -3.39 46.29 5.90
C VAL A 25 -3.51 47.18 7.14
N PRO A 26 -4.73 47.50 7.61
CA PRO A 26 -4.93 48.35 8.78
C PRO A 26 -4.44 47.65 10.05
N ARG A 27 -3.87 48.42 10.99
CA ARG A 27 -3.46 47.94 12.31
C ARG A 27 -3.97 48.85 13.42
N ASP A 28 -4.18 48.27 14.59
CA ASP A 28 -4.47 49.01 15.82
C ASP A 28 -3.19 49.22 16.65
N ARG A 29 -3.27 50.11 17.64
CA ARG A 29 -2.14 50.45 18.52
C ARG A 29 -1.69 49.28 19.40
N GLU A 30 -2.63 48.40 19.74
CA GLU A 30 -2.40 47.25 20.61
C GLU A 30 -2.11 45.95 19.85
N SER A 31 -2.04 45.99 18.51
CA SER A 31 -1.81 44.82 17.64
C SER A 31 -2.79 43.66 17.85
N ARG A 32 -4.04 43.97 18.24
CA ARG A 32 -5.11 43.00 18.47
C ARG A 32 -6.06 42.88 17.28
N TYR A 33 -6.02 43.80 16.32
CA TYR A 33 -6.87 43.78 15.14
C TYR A 33 -6.23 43.01 13.98
N TYR A 34 -6.97 42.04 13.43
CA TYR A 34 -6.61 41.34 12.20
C TYR A 34 -7.87 41.22 11.30
N PRO A 35 -7.78 41.53 9.99
CA PRO A 35 -8.90 41.32 9.08
C PRO A 35 -9.23 39.83 8.97
N ALA A 36 -10.50 39.45 9.20
CA ALA A 36 -10.93 38.05 9.23
C ALA A 36 -10.62 37.28 7.94
N PHE A 37 -10.60 37.96 6.79
CA PHE A 37 -10.30 37.36 5.49
C PHE A 37 -8.79 37.21 5.21
N LEU A 38 -7.92 37.91 5.95
CA LEU A 38 -6.47 37.78 5.84
C LEU A 38 -5.94 36.99 7.02
N LYS A 39 -5.79 35.67 6.86
CA LYS A 39 -5.10 34.84 7.86
C LYS A 39 -3.75 35.49 8.21
N PRO A 40 -3.40 35.63 9.51
CA PRO A 40 -2.10 36.17 9.92
C PRO A 40 -0.96 35.43 9.21
N TYR A 41 0.04 36.16 8.72
CA TYR A 41 1.23 35.64 8.03
C TYR A 41 1.01 34.91 6.67
N ALA A 42 -0.23 34.61 6.27
CA ALA A 42 -0.54 33.93 5.01
C ALA A 42 -0.17 34.77 3.77
N ARG A 43 0.87 34.40 3.03
CA ARG A 43 1.33 35.20 1.86
C ARG A 43 0.53 34.93 0.58
N ARG A 44 -0.34 33.92 0.57
CA ARG A 44 -1.07 33.42 -0.60
C ARG A 44 -2.55 33.21 -0.28
N LEU A 45 -3.42 33.55 -1.23
CA LEU A 45 -4.85 33.22 -1.21
C LEU A 45 -5.16 31.90 -1.95
N VAL A 46 -4.29 31.48 -2.88
CA VAL A 46 -4.48 30.24 -3.63
C VAL A 46 -4.00 29.08 -2.78
N ASP A 47 -4.95 28.24 -2.36
CA ASP A 47 -4.62 26.95 -1.78
C ASP A 47 -4.30 25.99 -2.93
N VAL A 48 -3.00 25.77 -3.16
CA VAL A 48 -2.51 24.77 -4.11
C VAL A 48 -2.21 23.44 -3.43
N GLY A 49 -2.55 23.29 -2.15
CA GLY A 49 -2.25 22.10 -1.35
C GLY A 49 -2.83 20.84 -1.95
N GLU A 50 -4.13 20.84 -2.27
CA GLU A 50 -4.80 19.68 -2.89
C GLU A 50 -4.18 19.29 -4.24
N VAL A 51 -3.85 20.28 -5.07
CA VAL A 51 -3.20 20.04 -6.38
C VAL A 51 -1.77 19.52 -6.20
N ALA A 52 -1.02 20.07 -5.24
CA ALA A 52 0.32 19.60 -4.90
C ALA A 52 0.30 18.14 -4.41
N VAL A 53 -0.65 17.81 -3.53
CA VAL A 53 -0.86 16.43 -3.04
C VAL A 53 -1.26 15.50 -4.19
N ALA A 54 -2.17 15.92 -5.08
CA ALA A 54 -2.57 15.12 -6.24
C ALA A 54 -1.42 14.87 -7.22
N LEU A 55 -0.59 15.89 -7.51
CA LEU A 55 0.60 15.75 -8.34
C LEU A 55 1.61 14.79 -7.71
N TYR A 56 1.84 14.89 -6.41
CA TYR A 56 2.73 13.99 -5.68
C TYR A 56 2.20 12.55 -5.69
N ALA A 57 0.90 12.34 -5.44
CA ALA A 57 0.25 11.03 -5.52
C ALA A 57 0.32 10.43 -6.93
N ALA A 58 0.33 11.26 -7.98
CA ALA A 58 0.54 10.84 -9.36
C ALA A 58 2.01 10.54 -9.71
N GLY A 59 2.93 10.66 -8.75
CA GLY A 59 4.36 10.36 -8.94
C GLY A 59 5.18 11.51 -9.53
N VAL A 60 4.63 12.73 -9.58
CA VAL A 60 5.37 13.91 -10.03
C VAL A 60 6.36 14.34 -8.93
N SER A 61 7.63 14.53 -9.29
CA SER A 61 8.62 14.99 -8.32
C SER A 61 8.30 16.39 -7.79
N GLN A 62 8.64 16.67 -6.53
CA GLN A 62 8.41 17.95 -5.87
C GLN A 62 8.95 19.15 -6.67
N ARG A 63 10.13 19.00 -7.31
CA ARG A 63 10.71 20.01 -8.20
C ARG A 63 9.86 20.21 -9.46
N LYS A 64 9.40 19.11 -10.07
CA LYS A 64 8.58 19.18 -11.28
C LYS A 64 7.20 19.77 -11.00
N ALA A 65 6.60 19.41 -9.86
CA ALA A 65 5.34 20.01 -9.40
C ALA A 65 5.50 21.52 -9.19
N ALA A 66 6.61 21.95 -8.60
CA ALA A 66 6.93 23.37 -8.42
C ALA A 66 7.04 24.11 -9.76
N GLU A 67 7.72 23.54 -10.76
CA GLU A 67 7.77 24.08 -12.13
C GLU A 67 6.38 24.22 -12.75
N ILE A 68 5.57 23.14 -12.69
CA ILE A 68 4.22 23.10 -13.28
C ILE A 68 3.32 24.16 -12.64
N LEU A 69 3.25 24.19 -11.31
CA LEU A 69 2.43 25.17 -10.60
C LEU A 69 2.91 26.60 -10.87
N SER A 70 4.23 26.80 -11.03
CA SER A 70 4.75 28.12 -11.34
C SER A 70 4.35 28.62 -12.72
N LEU A 71 4.36 27.73 -13.71
CA LEU A 71 3.92 28.04 -15.06
C LEU A 71 2.41 28.30 -15.13
N LEU A 72 1.59 27.49 -14.46
CA LEU A 72 0.13 27.59 -14.52
C LEU A 72 -0.41 28.82 -13.77
N LEU A 73 0.19 29.17 -12.64
CA LEU A 73 -0.33 30.21 -11.74
C LEU A 73 0.42 31.53 -11.85
N GLY A 74 1.51 31.59 -12.63
CA GLY A 74 2.31 32.80 -12.80
C GLY A 74 3.11 33.24 -11.57
N HIS A 75 3.20 32.38 -10.53
CA HIS A 75 3.91 32.64 -9.28
C HIS A 75 5.03 31.64 -9.08
N ARG A 76 6.18 32.05 -8.54
CA ARG A 76 7.26 31.09 -8.26
C ARG A 76 6.92 30.22 -7.04
N TYR A 77 6.80 28.92 -7.27
CA TYR A 77 6.77 27.90 -6.21
C TYR A 77 8.16 27.25 -6.09
N SER A 78 8.61 27.06 -4.85
CA SER A 78 9.86 26.34 -4.57
C SER A 78 9.56 24.89 -4.20
N HIS A 79 10.51 23.98 -4.39
CA HIS A 79 10.30 22.57 -4.04
C HIS A 79 10.10 22.36 -2.52
N GLU A 80 10.69 23.22 -1.68
CA GLU A 80 10.49 23.23 -0.24
C GLU A 80 9.05 23.61 0.13
N THR A 81 8.46 24.55 -0.63
CA THR A 81 7.05 24.90 -0.48
C THR A 81 6.16 23.70 -0.80
N LEU A 82 6.45 23.01 -1.92
CA LEU A 82 5.69 21.83 -2.33
C LEU A 82 5.83 20.71 -1.29
N SER A 83 7.04 20.49 -0.75
CA SER A 83 7.28 19.50 0.31
C SER A 83 6.42 19.80 1.54
N ALA A 84 6.46 21.04 2.05
CA ALA A 84 5.68 21.44 3.22
C ALA A 84 4.16 21.34 3.00
N LEU A 85 3.69 21.56 1.76
CA LEU A 85 2.28 21.35 1.41
C LEU A 85 1.92 19.86 1.42
N THR A 86 2.78 19.00 0.88
CA THR A 86 2.54 17.56 0.89
C THR A 86 2.68 16.92 2.27
N ASP A 87 3.46 17.52 3.17
CA ASP A 87 3.61 17.06 4.56
C ASP A 87 2.30 17.10 5.35
N GLN A 88 1.29 17.85 4.88
CA GLN A 88 -0.05 17.83 5.46
C GLN A 88 -0.69 16.44 5.44
N VAL A 89 -0.28 15.57 4.51
CA VAL A 89 -0.77 14.18 4.42
C VAL A 89 -0.20 13.30 5.55
N LEU A 90 0.90 13.71 6.21
CA LEU A 90 1.55 12.90 7.25
C LEU A 90 0.66 12.65 8.46
N GLU A 91 -0.17 13.63 8.85
CA GLU A 91 -1.14 13.47 9.93
C GLU A 91 -2.20 12.41 9.55
N ALA A 92 -2.76 12.51 8.34
CA ALA A 92 -3.70 11.53 7.82
C ALA A 92 -3.07 10.14 7.68
N ALA A 93 -1.81 10.05 7.29
CA ALA A 93 -1.06 8.80 7.23
C ALA A 93 -0.84 8.20 8.64
N GLY A 94 -0.56 9.02 9.64
CA GLY A 94 -0.47 8.59 11.05
C GLY A 94 -1.81 8.04 11.57
N ALA A 95 -2.90 8.76 11.31
CA ALA A 95 -4.25 8.30 11.64
C ALA A 95 -4.61 7.00 10.90
N PHE A 96 -4.23 6.89 9.62
CA PHE A 96 -4.44 5.67 8.82
C PHE A 96 -3.71 4.46 9.42
N ARG A 97 -2.47 4.64 9.89
CA ARG A 97 -1.67 3.55 10.49
C ARG A 97 -2.24 3.04 11.81
N THR A 98 -2.92 3.90 12.57
CA THR A 98 -3.43 3.56 13.91
C THR A 98 -4.94 3.29 13.94
N ARG A 99 -5.65 3.50 12.83
CA ARG A 99 -7.10 3.30 12.76
C ARG A 99 -7.50 1.87 13.14
N LEU A 100 -8.66 1.77 13.78
CA LEU A 100 -9.32 0.50 14.01
C LEU A 100 -9.69 -0.15 12.68
N LEU A 101 -9.58 -1.48 12.64
CA LEU A 101 -9.91 -2.31 11.50
C LEU A 101 -11.27 -2.99 11.73
N PRO A 102 -11.99 -3.32 10.64
CA PRO A 102 -13.13 -4.21 10.74
C PRO A 102 -12.71 -5.54 11.38
N GLU A 103 -13.64 -6.15 12.10
CA GLU A 103 -13.37 -7.39 12.83
C GLU A 103 -13.09 -8.57 11.90
N GLU A 104 -13.66 -8.54 10.70
CA GLU A 104 -13.64 -9.65 9.75
C GLU A 104 -13.03 -9.27 8.39
N MET A 105 -12.26 -10.20 7.82
CA MET A 105 -11.83 -10.20 6.43
C MET A 105 -11.97 -11.61 5.85
N ALA A 106 -12.43 -11.72 4.60
CA ALA A 106 -12.42 -12.99 3.88
C ALA A 106 -10.98 -13.37 3.47
N PHE A 107 -10.25 -12.42 2.89
CA PHE A 107 -8.87 -12.66 2.46
C PHE A 107 -7.95 -11.56 2.97
N VAL A 108 -6.72 -11.93 3.34
CA VAL A 108 -5.66 -10.97 3.61
C VAL A 108 -4.42 -11.35 2.82
N TYR A 109 -4.02 -10.48 1.90
CA TYR A 109 -2.75 -10.58 1.20
C TYR A 109 -1.66 -9.87 2.00
N LEU A 110 -0.56 -10.58 2.23
CA LEU A 110 0.66 -10.01 2.81
C LEU A 110 1.73 -10.03 1.72
N ASP A 111 2.27 -8.85 1.42
CA ASP A 111 3.30 -8.69 0.39
C ASP A 111 4.40 -7.74 0.85
N GLY A 112 5.61 -8.01 0.37
CA GLY A 112 6.82 -7.27 0.68
C GLY A 112 7.41 -6.64 -0.59
N LEU A 113 7.79 -5.36 -0.52
CA LEU A 113 8.50 -4.70 -1.63
C LEU A 113 9.71 -3.94 -1.10
N SER A 114 10.86 -4.09 -1.78
CA SER A 114 12.08 -3.38 -1.38
C SER A 114 12.16 -1.99 -2.01
N LEU A 115 12.37 -0.97 -1.19
CA LEU A 115 12.64 0.40 -1.63
C LEU A 115 14.07 0.81 -1.28
N LYS A 116 14.63 1.69 -2.10
CA LYS A 116 15.86 2.41 -1.74
C LYS A 116 15.47 3.66 -0.96
N VAL A 117 15.88 3.73 0.30
CA VAL A 117 15.55 4.81 1.22
C VAL A 117 16.84 5.52 1.61
N PHE A 118 16.83 6.84 1.60
CA PHE A 118 17.94 7.61 2.15
C PHE A 118 17.75 7.74 3.67
N ARG A 119 18.77 7.31 4.43
CA ARG A 119 18.85 7.44 5.88
C ARG A 119 20.02 8.34 6.24
N GLU A 120 19.75 9.32 7.09
CA GLU A 120 20.80 10.21 7.59
C GLU A 120 21.86 9.41 8.35
N GLY A 121 23.14 9.63 8.04
CA GLY A 121 24.27 8.89 8.62
C GLY A 121 24.61 7.56 7.93
N GLU A 122 23.66 6.89 7.26
CA GLU A 122 23.86 5.59 6.60
C GLU A 122 23.87 5.69 5.06
N GLY A 123 23.37 6.79 4.50
CA GLY A 123 23.25 6.97 3.07
C GLY A 123 22.04 6.23 2.49
N ILE A 124 22.17 5.73 1.26
CA ILE A 124 21.07 5.01 0.60
C ILE A 124 21.09 3.55 1.00
N VAL A 125 20.09 3.13 1.78
CA VAL A 125 19.89 1.75 2.22
C VAL A 125 18.70 1.11 1.51
N ARG A 126 18.66 -0.22 1.45
CA ARG A 126 17.49 -0.95 0.98
C ARG A 126 16.66 -1.37 2.18
N GLU A 127 15.39 -0.96 2.19
CA GLU A 127 14.44 -1.33 3.22
C GLU A 127 13.23 -2.02 2.60
N SER A 128 12.51 -2.80 3.41
CA SER A 128 11.34 -3.56 2.98
C SER A 128 10.07 -2.87 3.47
N VAL A 129 9.17 -2.56 2.54
CA VAL A 129 7.82 -2.13 2.85
C VAL A 129 6.92 -3.35 2.84
N TYR A 130 6.31 -3.61 3.98
CA TYR A 130 5.34 -4.66 4.22
C TYR A 130 3.98 -4.04 3.95
N VAL A 131 3.12 -4.71 3.17
CA VAL A 131 1.77 -4.24 2.86
C VAL A 131 0.78 -5.35 3.17
N ALA A 132 -0.27 -5.00 3.92
CA ALA A 132 -1.41 -5.87 4.16
C ALA A 132 -2.63 -5.35 3.41
N LEU A 133 -3.17 -6.15 2.49
CA LEU A 133 -4.38 -5.85 1.71
C LEU A 133 -5.48 -6.83 2.10
N GLY A 134 -6.57 -6.32 2.67
CA GLY A 134 -7.75 -7.09 3.04
C GLY A 134 -8.82 -7.07 1.95
N ILE A 135 -9.56 -8.17 1.84
CA ILE A 135 -10.80 -8.28 1.09
C ILE A 135 -11.89 -8.67 2.09
N ALA A 136 -12.88 -7.80 2.25
CA ALA A 136 -14.02 -8.02 3.13
C ALA A 136 -14.95 -9.12 2.57
N PRO A 137 -15.86 -9.68 3.38
CA PRO A 137 -16.81 -10.70 2.93
C PRO A 137 -17.72 -10.28 1.77
N ASP A 138 -17.98 -8.97 1.63
CA ASP A 138 -18.72 -8.37 0.51
C ASP A 138 -17.88 -8.13 -0.74
N GLY A 139 -16.58 -8.45 -0.70
CA GLY A 139 -15.63 -8.25 -1.79
C GLY A 139 -14.92 -6.90 -1.80
N GLU A 140 -15.19 -6.01 -0.84
CA GLU A 140 -14.53 -4.71 -0.79
C GLU A 140 -13.03 -4.87 -0.46
N ARG A 141 -12.17 -4.25 -1.28
CA ARG A 141 -10.71 -4.29 -1.11
C ARG A 141 -10.24 -3.09 -0.32
N ARG A 142 -9.44 -3.31 0.72
CA ARG A 142 -8.93 -2.25 1.60
C ARG A 142 -7.48 -2.50 1.98
N VAL A 143 -6.65 -1.48 1.89
CA VAL A 143 -5.30 -1.53 2.50
C VAL A 143 -5.46 -1.48 4.02
N LEU A 144 -5.03 -2.51 4.72
CA LEU A 144 -5.13 -2.62 6.18
C LEU A 144 -4.00 -1.86 6.87
N GLY A 145 -2.83 -1.86 6.26
CA GLY A 145 -1.67 -1.12 6.74
C GLY A 145 -0.45 -1.30 5.85
N PHE A 146 0.56 -0.51 6.14
CA PHE A 146 1.90 -0.65 5.59
C PHE A 146 2.94 -0.33 6.66
N TRP A 147 4.07 -1.03 6.60
CA TRP A 147 5.16 -0.91 7.57
C TRP A 147 6.50 -0.87 6.85
N LEU A 148 7.43 -0.07 7.35
CA LEU A 148 8.76 0.03 6.82
C LEU A 148 9.72 -0.60 7.82
N LEU A 149 10.39 -1.68 7.40
CA LEU A 149 11.31 -2.45 8.23
C LEU A 149 12.64 -2.63 7.49
N PRO A 150 13.78 -2.79 8.20
CA PRO A 150 15.08 -2.91 7.55
C PRO A 150 15.14 -4.08 6.57
N THR A 151 14.60 -5.24 6.96
CA THR A 151 14.59 -6.46 6.16
C THR A 151 13.25 -7.18 6.29
N GLU A 152 12.90 -7.96 5.26
CA GLU A 152 11.77 -8.86 5.32
C GLU A 152 12.09 -10.10 6.18
N SER A 153 11.24 -10.40 7.17
CA SER A 153 11.43 -11.53 8.07
C SER A 153 10.11 -12.03 8.65
N ALA A 154 10.07 -13.32 9.03
CA ALA A 154 8.93 -13.91 9.72
C ALA A 154 8.62 -13.21 11.05
N LEU A 155 9.65 -12.78 11.78
CA LEU A 155 9.49 -12.02 13.03
C LEU A 155 8.85 -10.64 12.78
N GLY A 156 9.28 -9.95 11.72
CA GLY A 156 8.66 -8.69 11.32
C GLY A 156 7.18 -8.85 11.00
N TRP A 157 6.84 -9.89 10.24
CA TRP A 157 5.44 -10.22 9.94
C TRP A 157 4.64 -10.65 11.16
N GLU A 158 5.22 -11.37 12.12
CA GLU A 158 4.55 -11.72 13.39
C GLU A 158 4.16 -10.45 14.16
N GLY A 159 5.05 -9.45 14.19
CA GLY A 159 4.75 -8.12 14.75
C GLY A 159 3.60 -7.42 14.01
N VAL A 160 3.61 -7.43 12.68
CA VAL A 160 2.53 -6.87 11.84
C VAL A 160 1.20 -7.55 12.10
N LEU A 161 1.18 -8.89 12.16
CA LEU A 161 -0.02 -9.68 12.45
C LEU A 161 -0.59 -9.34 13.84
N GLY A 162 0.29 -9.19 14.84
CA GLY A 162 -0.08 -8.77 16.18
C GLY A 162 -0.65 -7.35 16.23
N GLU A 163 -0.11 -6.42 15.45
CA GLU A 163 -0.66 -5.06 15.34
C GLU A 163 -2.05 -5.07 14.68
N LEU A 164 -2.22 -5.82 13.59
CA LEU A 164 -3.53 -6.01 12.94
C LEU A 164 -4.57 -6.55 13.93
N TRP A 165 -4.16 -7.51 14.77
CA TRP A 165 -4.98 -8.08 15.82
C TRP A 165 -5.36 -7.03 16.87
N GLN A 166 -4.39 -6.24 17.35
CA GLN A 166 -4.64 -5.16 18.32
C GLN A 166 -5.57 -4.09 17.76
N ARG A 167 -5.49 -3.80 16.46
CA ARG A 167 -6.35 -2.84 15.77
C ARG A 167 -7.77 -3.35 15.50
N GLY A 168 -8.07 -4.60 15.83
CA GLY A 168 -9.43 -5.14 15.84
C GLY A 168 -9.70 -6.23 14.81
N LEU A 169 -8.75 -6.56 13.92
CA LEU A 169 -8.94 -7.67 12.97
C LEU A 169 -8.86 -8.99 13.73
N ARG A 170 -9.98 -9.69 13.91
CA ARG A 170 -10.06 -10.93 14.71
C ARG A 170 -10.28 -12.17 13.84
N ARG A 171 -11.13 -12.06 12.83
CA ARG A 171 -11.53 -13.19 11.98
C ARG A 171 -11.01 -12.97 10.57
N VAL A 172 -10.12 -13.87 10.15
CA VAL A 172 -9.62 -13.93 8.78
C VAL A 172 -9.83 -15.35 8.29
N LEU A 173 -10.51 -15.52 7.16
CA LEU A 173 -10.71 -16.86 6.59
C LEU A 173 -9.42 -17.40 5.98
N LEU A 174 -8.72 -16.59 5.19
CA LEU A 174 -7.52 -17.04 4.47
C LEU A 174 -6.45 -15.94 4.34
N PHE A 175 -5.23 -16.25 4.78
CA PHE A 175 -4.04 -15.46 4.49
C PHE A 175 -3.35 -15.94 3.21
N ILE A 176 -2.87 -15.00 2.40
CA ILE A 176 -2.24 -15.25 1.11
C ILE A 176 -0.89 -14.54 1.09
N THR A 177 0.20 -15.29 0.98
CA THR A 177 1.57 -14.73 1.07
C THR A 177 2.47 -15.26 -0.05
N ASP A 178 3.61 -14.63 -0.29
CA ASP A 178 4.61 -15.09 -1.28
C ASP A 178 5.29 -16.43 -0.92
N GLY A 179 5.10 -16.88 0.32
CA GLY A 179 5.66 -18.11 0.88
C GLY A 179 7.03 -17.94 1.51
N LEU A 180 7.29 -16.76 2.10
CA LEU A 180 8.39 -16.53 3.03
C LEU A 180 8.44 -17.64 4.12
N PRO A 181 9.59 -18.30 4.32
CA PRO A 181 9.75 -19.30 5.38
C PRO A 181 9.44 -18.72 6.77
N GLY A 182 8.69 -19.47 7.59
CA GLY A 182 8.33 -19.07 8.96
C GLY A 182 7.08 -18.19 9.06
N LEU A 183 6.62 -17.59 7.96
CA LEU A 183 5.41 -16.78 7.93
C LEU A 183 4.13 -17.61 8.16
N PRO A 184 3.96 -18.82 7.59
CA PRO A 184 2.79 -19.65 7.89
C PRO A 184 2.68 -19.99 9.38
N GLU A 185 3.81 -20.23 10.05
CA GLU A 185 3.87 -20.51 11.48
C GLU A 185 3.55 -19.27 12.32
N ALA A 186 3.97 -18.08 11.88
CA ALA A 186 3.59 -16.81 12.51
C ALA A 186 2.08 -16.54 12.37
N ILE A 187 1.50 -16.78 11.19
CA ILE A 187 0.05 -16.66 10.95
C ILE A 187 -0.71 -17.58 11.89
N ARG A 188 -0.35 -18.87 11.97
CA ARG A 188 -1.03 -19.83 12.87
C ARG A 188 -0.94 -19.45 14.34
N ARG A 189 0.14 -18.79 14.77
CA ARG A 189 0.30 -18.33 16.15
C ARG A 189 -0.63 -17.16 16.49
N VAL A 190 -0.82 -16.22 15.57
CA VAL A 190 -1.65 -15.02 15.81
C VAL A 190 -3.12 -15.23 15.44
N TYR A 191 -3.38 -15.92 14.33
CA TYR A 191 -4.71 -16.23 13.78
C TYR A 191 -4.89 -17.74 13.62
N PRO A 192 -5.07 -18.49 14.71
CA PRO A 192 -5.10 -19.96 14.68
C PRO A 192 -6.27 -20.56 13.90
N GLN A 193 -7.33 -19.78 13.67
CA GLN A 193 -8.51 -20.20 12.88
C GLN A 193 -8.38 -19.87 11.39
N ALA A 194 -7.40 -19.06 11.00
CA ALA A 194 -7.22 -18.66 9.61
C ALA A 194 -6.45 -19.74 8.85
N GLU A 195 -6.91 -20.03 7.63
CA GLU A 195 -6.15 -20.85 6.71
C GLU A 195 -5.01 -20.04 6.07
N TRP A 196 -4.03 -20.73 5.49
CA TRP A 196 -2.94 -20.11 4.76
C TRP A 196 -2.73 -20.78 3.40
N GLN A 197 -2.51 -19.97 2.37
CA GLN A 197 -2.06 -20.41 1.06
C GLN A 197 -0.91 -19.55 0.52
N ARG A 198 -0.07 -20.14 -0.32
CA ARG A 198 0.86 -19.38 -1.15
C ARG A 198 0.10 -18.63 -2.25
N CYS A 199 0.52 -17.41 -2.54
CA CYS A 199 0.04 -16.61 -3.64
C CYS A 199 0.41 -17.24 -4.97
N VAL A 200 -0.61 -17.61 -5.76
CA VAL A 200 -0.47 -18.19 -7.09
C VAL A 200 0.35 -17.30 -8.02
N VAL A 201 0.12 -15.98 -7.97
CA VAL A 201 0.85 -15.00 -8.81
C VAL A 201 2.35 -15.04 -8.50
N HIS A 202 2.72 -15.14 -7.22
CA HIS A 202 4.12 -15.29 -6.81
C HIS A 202 4.68 -16.65 -7.23
N GLY A 203 3.92 -17.73 -7.05
CA GLY A 203 4.30 -19.07 -7.52
C GLY A 203 4.57 -19.14 -9.02
N VAL A 204 3.69 -18.56 -9.84
CA VAL A 204 3.86 -18.46 -11.31
C VAL A 204 5.07 -17.61 -11.66
N ARG A 205 5.20 -16.40 -11.09
CA ARG A 205 6.33 -15.50 -11.37
C ARG A 205 7.67 -16.16 -11.06
N TRP A 206 7.76 -16.82 -9.90
CA TRP A 206 8.96 -17.57 -9.52
C TRP A 206 9.21 -18.74 -10.48
N SER A 207 8.18 -19.51 -10.82
CA SER A 207 8.30 -20.64 -11.75
C SER A 207 8.87 -20.20 -13.09
N LEU A 208 8.36 -19.10 -13.65
CA LEU A 208 8.82 -18.56 -14.94
C LEU A 208 10.24 -17.98 -14.88
N SER A 209 10.70 -17.52 -13.71
CA SER A 209 12.08 -17.07 -13.54
C SER A 209 13.07 -18.23 -13.45
N GLN A 210 12.62 -19.42 -13.03
CA GLN A 210 13.47 -20.62 -12.91
C GLN A 210 13.67 -21.37 -14.24
N VAL A 211 12.94 -21.02 -15.30
CA VAL A 211 12.99 -21.74 -16.58
C VAL A 211 13.61 -20.92 -17.71
N ARG A 212 14.05 -21.63 -18.75
CA ARG A 212 14.66 -21.02 -19.95
C ARG A 212 13.60 -20.21 -20.70
N ALA A 213 14.03 -19.13 -21.35
CA ALA A 213 13.14 -18.20 -22.05
C ALA A 213 12.20 -18.90 -23.05
N ARG A 214 12.70 -19.89 -23.81
CA ARG A 214 11.92 -20.66 -24.79
C ARG A 214 10.77 -21.48 -24.20
N ASP A 215 10.87 -21.84 -22.92
CA ASP A 215 9.92 -22.72 -22.24
C ASP A 215 8.88 -21.92 -21.41
N ARG A 216 9.12 -20.62 -21.19
CA ARG A 216 8.26 -19.76 -20.35
C ARG A 216 6.81 -19.68 -20.84
N GLY A 217 6.61 -19.56 -22.15
CA GLY A 217 5.26 -19.46 -22.73
C GLY A 217 4.43 -20.72 -22.49
N LEU A 218 4.99 -21.87 -22.88
CA LEU A 218 4.35 -23.18 -22.72
C LEU A 218 4.08 -23.49 -21.24
N LEU A 219 5.07 -23.29 -20.37
CA LEU A 219 4.89 -23.51 -18.93
C LEU A 219 3.82 -22.58 -18.33
N ALA A 220 3.73 -21.32 -18.76
CA ALA A 220 2.71 -20.40 -18.27
C ALA A 220 1.29 -20.85 -18.64
N GLU A 221 1.11 -21.43 -19.83
CA GLU A 221 -0.16 -21.99 -20.28
C GLU A 221 -0.53 -23.24 -19.49
N ASP A 222 0.42 -24.16 -19.31
CA ASP A 222 0.18 -25.40 -18.55
C ASP A 222 -0.15 -25.08 -17.08
N LEU A 223 0.59 -24.18 -16.44
CA LEU A 223 0.29 -23.72 -15.08
C LEU A 223 -1.08 -23.02 -14.99
N ARG A 224 -1.49 -22.29 -16.04
CA ARG A 224 -2.83 -21.67 -16.09
C ARG A 224 -3.94 -22.70 -16.06
N ARG A 225 -3.75 -23.89 -16.64
CA ARG A 225 -4.74 -24.98 -16.54
C ARG A 225 -4.88 -25.48 -15.10
N VAL A 226 -3.79 -25.48 -14.32
CA VAL A 226 -3.82 -25.89 -12.91
C VAL A 226 -4.64 -24.91 -12.06
N TYR A 227 -4.29 -23.63 -12.07
CA TYR A 227 -4.97 -22.64 -11.21
C TYR A 227 -6.25 -22.06 -11.82
N GLY A 228 -6.52 -22.32 -13.09
CA GLY A 228 -7.74 -21.92 -13.78
C GLY A 228 -8.83 -22.99 -13.81
N ALA A 229 -8.55 -24.20 -13.29
CA ALA A 229 -9.49 -25.31 -13.23
C ALA A 229 -10.74 -24.98 -12.39
N GLU A 230 -11.88 -25.54 -12.78
CA GLU A 230 -13.17 -25.28 -12.11
C GLU A 230 -13.41 -26.24 -10.93
N SER A 231 -12.72 -27.38 -10.92
CA SER A 231 -12.76 -28.35 -9.84
C SER A 231 -11.38 -28.73 -9.34
N ARG A 232 -11.34 -29.25 -8.11
CA ARG A 232 -10.10 -29.81 -7.53
C ARG A 232 -9.57 -31.00 -8.34
N GLU A 233 -10.46 -31.82 -8.87
CA GLU A 233 -10.09 -33.00 -9.67
C GLU A 233 -9.41 -32.58 -10.98
N GLU A 234 -9.98 -31.61 -11.68
CA GLU A 234 -9.37 -31.00 -12.87
C GLU A 234 -8.01 -30.37 -12.57
N ALA A 235 -7.90 -29.62 -11.46
CA ALA A 235 -6.65 -28.99 -11.05
C ALA A 235 -5.54 -30.03 -10.80
N LEU A 236 -5.88 -31.15 -10.14
CA LEU A 236 -4.94 -32.24 -9.88
C LEU A 236 -4.58 -33.00 -11.16
N GLY A 237 -5.53 -33.22 -12.06
CA GLY A 237 -5.27 -33.79 -13.39
C GLY A 237 -4.29 -32.93 -14.20
N ALA A 238 -4.55 -31.63 -14.29
CA ALA A 238 -3.66 -30.68 -14.94
C ALA A 238 -2.27 -30.62 -14.28
N LEU A 239 -2.19 -30.78 -12.96
CA LEU A 239 -0.91 -30.81 -12.24
C LEU A 239 -0.10 -32.08 -12.58
N GLU A 240 -0.74 -33.23 -12.74
CA GLU A 240 -0.06 -34.45 -13.18
C GLU A 240 0.44 -34.32 -14.63
N GLU A 241 -0.29 -33.63 -15.51
CA GLU A 241 0.20 -33.29 -16.86
C GLU A 241 1.43 -32.38 -16.79
N VAL A 242 1.40 -31.32 -15.97
CA VAL A 242 2.55 -30.44 -15.73
C VAL A 242 3.76 -31.23 -15.22
N LYS A 243 3.54 -32.16 -14.28
CA LYS A 243 4.57 -33.01 -13.72
C LYS A 243 5.17 -33.95 -14.76
N ALA A 244 4.36 -34.54 -15.63
CA ALA A 244 4.84 -35.37 -16.74
C ALA A 244 5.65 -34.57 -17.76
N ALA A 245 5.16 -33.38 -18.15
CA ALA A 245 5.79 -32.55 -19.17
C ALA A 245 7.10 -31.89 -18.69
N TRP A 246 7.12 -31.42 -17.44
CA TRP A 246 8.19 -30.54 -16.93
C TRP A 246 9.01 -31.15 -15.80
N GLY A 247 8.57 -32.24 -15.17
CA GLY A 247 9.20 -32.79 -13.95
C GLY A 247 10.65 -33.24 -14.13
N SER A 248 11.01 -33.73 -15.31
CA SER A 248 12.40 -34.12 -15.62
C SER A 248 13.31 -32.92 -15.87
N ARG A 249 12.77 -31.83 -16.43
CA ARG A 249 13.53 -30.64 -16.85
C ARG A 249 13.64 -29.60 -15.74
N TYR A 250 12.57 -29.41 -14.98
CA TYR A 250 12.40 -28.39 -13.94
C TYR A 250 11.82 -28.98 -12.66
N PRO A 251 12.51 -29.95 -12.02
CA PRO A 251 11.98 -30.66 -10.85
C PRO A 251 11.67 -29.72 -9.68
N GLY A 252 12.45 -28.66 -9.47
CA GLY A 252 12.18 -27.66 -8.43
C GLY A 252 10.91 -26.84 -8.67
N VAL A 253 10.57 -26.57 -9.94
CA VAL A 253 9.31 -25.88 -10.28
C VAL A 253 8.14 -26.79 -9.97
N VAL A 254 8.14 -28.00 -10.53
CA VAL A 254 7.05 -28.97 -10.28
C VAL A 254 6.93 -29.30 -8.80
N GLY A 255 8.05 -29.44 -8.09
CA GLY A 255 8.07 -29.69 -6.65
C GLY A 255 7.35 -28.62 -5.84
N LEU A 256 7.48 -27.34 -6.19
CA LEU A 256 6.73 -26.25 -5.55
C LEU A 256 5.22 -26.45 -5.67
N TRP A 257 4.74 -26.68 -6.90
CA TRP A 257 3.30 -26.83 -7.17
C TRP A 257 2.73 -28.09 -6.53
N VAL A 258 3.49 -29.18 -6.51
CA VAL A 258 3.09 -30.41 -5.81
C VAL A 258 3.02 -30.19 -4.30
N GLN A 259 4.01 -29.54 -3.69
CA GLN A 259 4.02 -29.24 -2.26
C GLN A 259 2.82 -28.37 -1.85
N ASP A 260 2.54 -27.33 -2.63
CA ASP A 260 1.46 -26.38 -2.35
C ASP A 260 0.05 -26.97 -2.65
N SER A 261 -0.02 -28.05 -3.45
CA SER A 261 -1.25 -28.80 -3.75
C SER A 261 -1.64 -29.85 -2.69
N GLY A 262 -0.79 -30.08 -1.70
CA GLY A 262 -0.97 -31.12 -0.68
C GLY A 262 -2.19 -30.91 0.24
N PRO A 263 -2.64 -31.96 0.95
CA PRO A 263 -3.87 -31.99 1.76
C PRO A 263 -3.82 -31.15 3.06
N SER A 264 -2.91 -30.20 3.19
CA SER A 264 -2.73 -29.43 4.43
C SER A 264 -3.82 -28.36 4.63
N CYS A 265 -5.10 -28.73 4.65
CA CYS A 265 -6.20 -27.85 5.06
C CYS A 265 -7.08 -28.56 6.10
N GLY A 266 -7.38 -27.85 7.18
CA GLY A 266 -8.17 -28.33 8.29
C GLY A 266 -9.65 -28.56 7.93
N SER A 267 -10.34 -29.06 8.95
CA SER A 267 -11.71 -29.54 9.10
C SER A 267 -12.88 -28.67 8.59
N THR A 268 -12.71 -27.73 7.65
CA THR A 268 -13.76 -26.74 7.31
C THR A 268 -14.37 -26.87 5.91
N GLY A 269 -13.96 -27.86 5.10
CA GLY A 269 -14.68 -28.22 3.87
C GLY A 269 -14.65 -27.18 2.75
N THR A 270 -13.91 -26.06 2.90
CA THR A 270 -13.62 -25.16 1.78
C THR A 270 -12.51 -25.72 0.90
N PRO A 271 -12.75 -25.98 -0.39
CA PRO A 271 -11.72 -26.50 -1.28
C PRO A 271 -10.59 -25.48 -1.46
N ARG A 272 -9.34 -25.93 -1.32
CA ARG A 272 -8.18 -25.24 -1.88
C ARG A 272 -8.27 -25.30 -3.40
N CYS A 273 -9.04 -24.41 -4.00
CA CYS A 273 -8.99 -24.14 -5.42
C CYS A 273 -8.24 -22.83 -5.58
N PHE A 274 -7.05 -22.93 -6.20
CA PHE A 274 -6.18 -21.81 -6.54
C PHE A 274 -7.03 -20.64 -7.11
N GLY A 275 -7.28 -19.62 -6.28
CA GLY A 275 -7.90 -18.36 -6.73
C GLY A 275 -9.43 -18.31 -6.86
N ARG A 276 -10.19 -19.37 -6.56
CA ARG A 276 -11.67 -19.29 -6.44
C ARG A 276 -12.17 -20.21 -5.33
N THR A 277 -12.85 -19.63 -4.34
CA THR A 277 -13.65 -20.42 -3.40
C THR A 277 -14.70 -21.18 -4.19
N CYS A 278 -14.70 -22.51 -4.11
CA CYS A 278 -15.89 -23.27 -4.52
C CYS A 278 -17.07 -22.73 -3.72
N GLY A 279 -18.19 -22.47 -4.43
CA GLY A 279 -19.40 -21.93 -3.83
C GLY A 279 -19.81 -22.74 -2.60
N ALA A 280 -20.21 -22.03 -1.55
CA ALA A 280 -20.80 -22.66 -0.39
C ALA A 280 -22.03 -23.49 -0.81
N PRO A 281 -22.23 -24.70 -0.25
CA PRO A 281 -23.54 -25.33 -0.33
C PRO A 281 -24.55 -24.46 0.43
N THR A 282 -25.71 -24.27 -0.17
CA THR A 282 -26.92 -23.64 0.41
C THR A 282 -27.28 -24.20 1.77
#